data_AF-A0A1V6T051-F1
#
_entry.id   AF-A0A1V6T051-F1
#
_cell.length_a   1.000
_cell.length_b   1.000
_cell.length_c   1.000
_cell.angle_alpha   90.00
_cell.angle_beta   90.00
_cell.angle_gamma   90.00
#
_symmetry.space_group_name_H-M   'P 1'
#
loop_
_entity.id
_entity.type
_entity.pdbx_description
1 polymer ?
#
loop_
_entity_poly.entity_id
_entity_poly.type
_entity_poly.pdbx_seq_one_letter_code
_entity_poly.pdbx_strand_id
1 'polypeptide(L)'
;MHYQSDGRGTGGSCPSGQRQNFDVWNIRNVGERLNEIFMCPYNFKVRAVPPSNMNATWLGERVTAEAFPAEGGTGGIWIAVANNLAKENTRFGEQGTVVKVDADAKKVYLKDGTVVHYGSLISIMSVDYLAEAMADIKQQQLCKPLFYSTNAIGIGVRGKLPRRVGDKCWLYFPENNCPFYRATIFSNCSTNNQPKETTKLPTKQLAHGQKPASSEPQEGAGGADGSQIVLFLQGALANMSSLWVERAAQEMKSIAQWLAEKSFLYRQCCGLCALHPNGSHRQIPLPHGIE
;
A
#
# COMPACT_ATOMS: atom_id res chain seq x y z
N MET A 1 32.97 -20.07 17.52
CA MET A 1 33.23 -19.11 16.44
C MET A 1 32.45 -17.84 16.75
N HIS A 2 33.15 -16.78 17.14
CA HIS A 2 32.56 -15.48 17.40
C HIS A 2 32.27 -14.79 16.07
N TYR A 3 31.02 -14.38 15.84
CA TYR A 3 30.68 -13.47 14.76
C TYR A 3 30.82 -12.04 15.29
N GLN A 4 31.92 -11.38 14.98
CA GLN A 4 32.06 -9.94 15.21
C GLN A 4 31.28 -9.21 14.12
N SER A 5 30.34 -8.37 14.54
CA SER A 5 29.64 -7.41 13.69
C SER A 5 30.54 -6.19 13.46
N ASP A 6 31.31 -6.19 12.38
CA ASP A 6 31.99 -4.97 11.93
C ASP A 6 31.00 -4.10 11.13
N GLY A 7 30.52 -3.04 11.80
CA GLY A 7 29.67 -1.99 11.26
C GLY A 7 30.37 -1.07 10.27
N ARG A 8 30.86 -1.62 9.16
CA ARG A 8 31.31 -0.85 7.99
C ARG A 8 30.80 -1.49 6.72
N GLY A 9 29.60 -1.10 6.32
CA GLY A 9 29.14 -1.28 4.94
C GLY A 9 30.04 -0.46 4.03
N THR A 10 31.09 -1.07 3.50
CA THR A 10 31.90 -0.48 2.44
C THR A 10 31.03 -0.35 1.21
N GLY A 11 30.59 0.88 0.92
CA GLY A 11 30.07 1.26 -0.38
C GLY A 11 31.15 0.98 -1.42
N GLY A 12 31.12 -0.21 -2.02
CA GLY A 12 31.97 -0.56 -3.14
C GLY A 12 31.60 0.30 -4.34
N SER A 13 32.48 1.23 -4.72
CA SER A 13 32.40 1.91 -6.01
C SER A 13 32.49 0.88 -7.12
N CYS A 14 31.48 0.87 -7.99
CA CYS A 14 31.36 -0.10 -9.08
C CYS A 14 32.00 0.47 -10.36
N PRO A 15 32.61 -0.37 -11.22
CA PRO A 15 33.25 0.08 -12.46
C PRO A 15 32.28 0.84 -13.36
N SER A 16 32.76 1.98 -13.87
CA SER A 16 32.05 2.90 -14.75
C SER A 16 31.66 2.23 -16.08
N GLY A 17 30.36 2.02 -16.31
CA GLY A 17 29.87 1.65 -17.65
C GLY A 17 28.43 1.13 -17.76
N GLN A 18 27.92 0.42 -16.75
CA GLN A 18 26.52 -0.03 -16.76
C GLN A 18 25.63 0.98 -16.03
N ARG A 19 24.59 1.51 -16.71
CA ARG A 19 23.52 2.25 -16.03
C ARG A 19 22.94 1.33 -14.95
N GLN A 20 23.19 1.64 -13.68
CA GLN A 20 22.70 0.86 -12.56
C GLN A 20 21.22 1.14 -12.36
N ASN A 21 20.37 0.35 -13.02
CA ASN A 21 18.95 0.33 -12.69
C ASN A 21 18.70 -0.61 -11.50
N PHE A 22 17.49 -0.55 -10.98
CA PHE A 22 17.09 -1.28 -9.78
C PHE A 22 17.11 -2.80 -10.00
N ASP A 23 16.88 -3.28 -11.23
CA ASP A 23 16.96 -4.71 -11.56
C ASP A 23 18.41 -5.24 -11.46
N VAL A 24 19.37 -4.51 -12.04
CA VAL A 24 20.80 -4.83 -11.92
C VAL A 24 21.25 -4.78 -10.46
N TRP A 25 20.74 -3.82 -9.68
CA TRP A 25 21.01 -3.77 -8.24
C TRP A 25 20.45 -4.99 -7.52
N ASN A 26 19.22 -5.42 -7.80
CA ASN A 26 18.63 -6.61 -7.17
C ASN A 26 19.45 -7.86 -7.47
N ILE A 27 19.80 -8.11 -8.74
CA ILE A 27 20.60 -9.28 -9.14
C ILE A 27 21.94 -9.30 -8.40
N ARG A 28 22.61 -8.15 -8.26
CA ARG A 28 23.88 -8.06 -7.54
C ARG A 28 23.77 -8.35 -6.04
N ASN A 29 22.64 -7.98 -5.41
CA ASN A 29 22.48 -8.08 -3.96
C ASN A 29 21.86 -9.41 -3.50
N VAL A 30 20.94 -9.98 -4.28
CA VAL A 30 20.21 -11.20 -3.90
C VAL A 30 20.42 -12.38 -4.86
N GLY A 31 21.09 -12.16 -5.99
CA GLY A 31 21.28 -13.17 -7.04
C GLY A 31 20.09 -13.27 -8.00
N GLU A 32 20.32 -13.91 -9.14
CA GLU A 32 19.34 -14.04 -10.24
C GLU A 32 18.06 -14.74 -9.78
N ARG A 33 18.19 -15.86 -9.05
CA ARG A 33 17.02 -16.67 -8.69
C ARG A 33 16.06 -15.95 -7.73
N LEU A 34 16.58 -15.26 -6.71
CA LEU A 34 15.74 -14.48 -5.79
C LEU A 34 15.16 -13.24 -6.48
N ASN A 35 15.89 -12.66 -7.43
CA ASN A 35 15.35 -11.58 -8.24
C ASN A 35 14.16 -12.03 -9.08
N GLU A 36 14.28 -13.18 -9.74
CA GLU A 36 13.24 -13.77 -10.59
C GLU A 36 11.96 -14.10 -9.81
N ILE A 37 12.07 -14.80 -8.66
CA ILE A 37 10.90 -15.30 -7.94
C ILE A 37 10.25 -14.27 -7.02
N PHE A 38 11.01 -13.28 -6.54
CA PHE A 38 10.52 -12.33 -5.54
C PHE A 38 10.77 -10.89 -5.93
N MET A 39 12.02 -10.44 -6.06
CA MET A 39 12.31 -9.00 -6.10
C MET A 39 11.71 -8.32 -7.33
N CYS A 40 11.88 -8.88 -8.53
CA CYS A 40 11.35 -8.30 -9.76
C CYS A 40 9.81 -8.27 -9.77
N PRO A 41 9.09 -9.42 -9.60
CA PRO A 41 7.64 -9.40 -9.62
C PRO A 41 7.04 -8.58 -8.48
N TYR A 42 7.61 -8.64 -7.27
CA TYR A 42 7.15 -7.84 -6.15
C TYR A 42 7.32 -6.34 -6.39
N ASN A 43 8.52 -5.89 -6.81
CA ASN A 43 8.76 -4.46 -7.00
C ASN A 43 7.95 -3.89 -8.17
N PHE A 44 7.74 -4.66 -9.24
CA PHE A 44 6.80 -4.27 -10.29
C PHE A 44 5.40 -4.06 -9.71
N LYS A 45 4.91 -4.99 -8.89
CA LYS A 45 3.58 -4.90 -8.25
C LYS A 45 3.44 -3.74 -7.26
N VAL A 46 4.52 -3.38 -6.56
CA VAL A 46 4.56 -2.24 -5.62
C VAL A 46 4.65 -0.90 -6.33
N ARG A 47 5.44 -0.83 -7.41
CA ARG A 47 5.80 0.44 -8.06
C ARG A 47 4.99 0.71 -9.31
N ALA A 48 4.34 -0.32 -9.86
CA ALA A 48 3.69 -0.35 -11.16
C ALA A 48 4.59 0.13 -12.32
N VAL A 49 5.91 0.01 -12.13
CA VAL A 49 6.97 0.37 -13.07
C VAL A 49 8.02 -0.74 -13.03
N PRO A 50 8.52 -1.22 -14.18
CA PRO A 50 9.59 -2.23 -14.22
C PRO A 50 10.84 -1.76 -13.46
N PRO A 51 11.45 -2.59 -12.60
CA PRO A 51 12.70 -2.24 -11.92
C PRO A 51 13.84 -1.84 -12.88
N SER A 52 13.82 -2.34 -14.12
CA SER A 52 14.75 -1.94 -15.17
C SER A 52 14.67 -0.45 -15.54
N ASN A 53 13.54 0.20 -15.25
CA ASN A 53 13.26 1.60 -15.55
C ASN A 53 13.41 2.50 -14.31
N MET A 54 13.87 1.95 -13.19
CA MET A 54 14.06 2.68 -11.92
C MET A 54 15.55 2.79 -11.59
N ASN A 55 15.97 3.92 -11.02
CA ASN A 55 17.30 4.00 -10.39
C ASN A 55 17.30 3.27 -9.03
N ALA A 56 18.48 3.02 -8.46
CA ALA A 56 18.65 2.31 -7.18
C ALA A 56 19.18 3.20 -6.03
N THR A 57 19.34 4.51 -6.25
CA THR A 57 20.02 5.40 -5.30
C THR A 57 19.21 5.69 -4.03
N TRP A 58 17.93 5.34 -4.02
CA TRP A 58 16.99 5.54 -2.90
C TRP A 58 17.01 4.41 -1.86
N LEU A 59 17.79 3.35 -2.06
CA LEU A 59 17.82 2.16 -1.20
C LEU A 59 18.69 2.34 0.08
N GLY A 60 18.79 3.56 0.60
CA GLY A 60 19.50 3.86 1.85
C GLY A 60 18.83 3.27 3.11
N GLU A 61 19.35 3.64 4.28
CA GLU A 61 18.87 3.15 5.57
C GLU A 61 17.37 3.40 5.78
N ARG A 62 16.65 2.37 6.22
CA ARG A 62 15.23 2.47 6.59
C ARG A 62 15.10 2.53 8.09
N VAL A 63 14.36 3.51 8.58
CA VAL A 63 14.02 3.62 10.00
C VAL A 63 12.96 2.57 10.34
N THR A 64 13.27 1.69 11.28
CA THR A 64 12.33 0.72 11.86
C THR A 64 11.76 1.32 13.14
N ALA A 65 10.51 1.78 13.10
CA ALA A 65 9.74 2.09 14.31
C ALA A 65 8.49 1.21 14.32
N GLU A 66 8.35 0.42 15.39
CA GLU A 66 7.30 -0.62 15.53
C GLU A 66 6.14 -0.18 16.44
N ALA A 67 6.09 1.09 16.86
CA ALA A 67 5.01 1.59 17.71
C ALA A 67 3.76 1.95 16.88
N PHE A 68 2.60 1.42 17.29
CA PHE A 68 1.30 1.77 16.73
C PHE A 68 0.38 2.36 17.82
N PRO A 69 -0.37 3.44 17.54
CA PRO A 69 -1.28 4.04 18.52
C PRO A 69 -2.39 3.09 18.97
N ALA A 70 -2.69 3.07 20.27
CA ALA A 70 -3.79 2.27 20.81
C ALA A 70 -5.16 2.70 20.26
N GLU A 71 -5.34 3.99 19.92
CA GLU A 71 -6.59 4.53 19.38
C GLU A 71 -6.33 5.53 18.25
N GLY A 72 -7.31 5.74 17.37
CA GLY A 72 -7.25 6.71 16.28
C GLY A 72 -6.32 6.35 15.11
N GLY A 73 -5.62 5.21 15.19
CA GLY A 73 -4.61 4.80 14.22
C GLY A 73 -3.51 5.84 14.03
N THR A 74 -2.74 5.74 12.95
CA THR A 74 -1.66 6.70 12.65
C THR A 74 -2.17 8.15 12.52
N GLY A 75 -3.43 8.35 12.09
CA GLY A 75 -4.05 9.68 12.03
C GLY A 75 -4.17 10.35 13.41
N GLY A 76 -4.37 9.56 14.48
CA GLY A 76 -4.43 10.04 15.86
C GLY A 76 -3.16 10.77 16.31
N ILE A 77 -1.98 10.33 15.84
CA ILE A 77 -0.69 11.01 16.12
C ILE A 77 -0.73 12.44 15.59
N TRP A 78 -1.11 12.62 14.32
CA TRP A 78 -1.11 13.94 13.68
C TRP A 78 -2.20 14.86 14.20
N ILE A 79 -3.35 14.31 14.59
CA ILE A 79 -4.40 15.07 15.29
C ILE A 79 -3.85 15.55 16.65
N ALA A 80 -3.20 14.69 17.41
CA ALA A 80 -2.61 15.06 18.70
C ALA A 80 -1.51 16.13 18.53
N VAL A 81 -0.62 15.98 17.55
CA VAL A 81 0.40 16.99 17.23
C VAL A 81 -0.25 18.34 16.85
N ALA A 82 -1.24 18.34 15.95
CA ALA A 82 -1.94 19.55 15.54
C ALA A 82 -2.75 20.21 16.68
N ASN A 83 -3.13 19.44 17.71
CA ASN A 83 -3.77 19.95 18.91
C ASN A 83 -2.83 20.69 19.86
N ASN A 84 -1.53 20.46 19.76
CA ASN A 84 -0.51 21.19 20.51
C ASN A 84 -0.07 22.51 19.83
N LEU A 85 -0.61 22.83 18.65
CA LEU A 85 -0.31 24.09 17.95
C LEU A 85 -1.29 25.20 18.35
N ALA A 86 -0.79 26.44 18.42
CA ALA A 86 -1.59 27.64 18.60
C ALA A 86 -2.67 27.76 17.50
N LYS A 87 -3.95 27.73 17.90
CA LYS A 87 -5.08 27.54 16.96
C LYS A 87 -5.27 28.73 16.03
N GLU A 88 -5.00 29.93 16.52
CA GLU A 88 -4.97 31.18 15.77
C GLU A 88 -3.93 31.19 14.63
N ASN A 89 -2.91 30.34 14.72
CA ASN A 89 -1.88 30.18 13.68
C ASN A 89 -2.17 29.00 12.74
N THR A 90 -3.35 28.37 12.85
CA THR A 90 -3.75 27.23 12.01
C THR A 90 -5.02 27.54 11.22
N ARG A 91 -5.11 26.97 10.01
CA ARG A 91 -6.30 27.12 9.16
C ARG A 91 -6.60 25.80 8.45
N PHE A 92 -7.37 24.94 9.10
CA PHE A 92 -7.79 23.64 8.54
C PHE A 92 -9.23 23.68 8.02
N GLY A 93 -9.49 23.02 6.89
CA GLY A 93 -10.80 22.95 6.24
C GLY A 93 -10.80 23.57 4.85
N GLU A 94 -11.97 23.59 4.19
CA GLU A 94 -12.10 24.11 2.83
C GLU A 94 -11.63 25.56 2.69
N GLN A 95 -11.87 26.38 3.71
CA GLN A 95 -11.44 27.78 3.78
C GLN A 95 -9.91 27.96 3.82
N GLY A 96 -9.16 26.90 4.13
CA GLY A 96 -7.69 26.89 4.06
C GLY A 96 -7.14 26.44 2.71
N THR A 97 -8.00 26.08 1.75
CA THR A 97 -7.56 25.56 0.45
C THR A 97 -6.85 26.66 -0.35
N VAL A 98 -5.62 26.41 -0.75
CA VAL A 98 -4.86 27.29 -1.66
C VAL A 98 -5.37 27.12 -3.08
N VAL A 99 -5.69 28.23 -3.75
CA VAL A 99 -6.16 28.24 -5.15
C VAL A 99 -5.20 28.93 -6.11
N LYS A 100 -4.32 29.80 -5.60
CA LYS A 100 -3.27 30.45 -6.38
C LYS A 100 -2.08 30.82 -5.50
N VAL A 101 -0.87 30.72 -6.05
CA VAL A 101 0.37 31.20 -5.44
C VAL A 101 1.00 32.22 -6.40
N ASP A 102 1.17 33.45 -5.93
CA ASP A 102 1.91 34.50 -6.64
C ASP A 102 3.29 34.63 -6.01
N ALA A 103 4.30 34.06 -6.67
CA ALA A 103 5.66 34.00 -6.15
C ALA A 103 6.34 35.37 -6.16
N ASP A 104 6.12 36.18 -7.21
CA ASP A 104 6.72 37.49 -7.37
C ASP A 104 6.17 38.49 -6.34
N ALA A 105 4.85 38.49 -6.15
CA ALA A 105 4.19 39.34 -5.16
C ALA A 105 4.27 38.77 -3.73
N LYS A 106 4.78 37.54 -3.56
CA LYS A 106 4.79 36.76 -2.32
C LYS A 106 3.43 36.67 -1.64
N LYS A 107 2.42 36.25 -2.40
CA LYS A 107 1.03 36.08 -1.93
C LYS A 107 0.50 34.68 -2.20
N VAL A 108 -0.35 34.21 -1.30
CA VAL A 108 -1.16 33.00 -1.47
C VAL A 108 -2.62 33.39 -1.39
N TYR A 109 -3.42 32.92 -2.36
CA TYR A 109 -4.85 33.16 -2.42
C TYR A 109 -5.57 31.88 -2.01
N LEU A 110 -6.51 32.03 -1.07
CA LEU A 110 -7.31 30.92 -0.56
C LEU A 110 -8.69 30.87 -1.23
N LYS A 111 -9.35 29.72 -1.15
CA LYS A 111 -10.66 29.45 -1.78
C LYS A 111 -11.76 30.42 -1.33
N ASP A 112 -11.67 30.95 -0.12
CA ASP A 112 -12.64 31.91 0.42
C ASP A 112 -12.34 33.38 0.07
N GLY A 113 -11.33 33.64 -0.76
CA GLY A 113 -10.89 34.98 -1.15
C GLY A 113 -9.83 35.60 -0.23
N THR A 114 -9.48 34.96 0.89
CA THR A 114 -8.40 35.45 1.77
C THR A 114 -7.07 35.49 1.01
N VAL A 115 -6.30 36.55 1.25
CA VAL A 115 -4.95 36.72 0.71
C VAL A 115 -3.94 36.73 1.84
N VAL A 116 -2.99 35.80 1.79
CA VAL A 116 -1.92 35.65 2.78
C VAL A 116 -0.60 36.11 2.18
N HIS A 117 0.05 37.07 2.82
CA HIS A 117 1.38 37.53 2.45
C HIS A 117 2.44 36.72 3.21
N TYR A 118 3.57 36.42 2.56
CA TYR A 118 4.64 35.65 3.18
C TYR A 118 6.03 36.26 2.95
N GLY A 119 6.95 36.03 3.88
CA GLY A 119 8.39 36.27 3.67
C GLY A 119 9.04 35.11 2.93
N SER A 120 8.76 33.90 3.42
CA SER A 120 9.19 32.60 2.87
C SER A 120 7.99 31.65 2.85
N LEU A 121 7.92 30.78 1.84
CA LEU A 121 6.87 29.80 1.68
C LEU A 121 7.44 28.38 1.80
N ILE A 122 6.89 27.60 2.73
CA ILE A 122 7.15 26.15 2.82
C ILE A 122 5.90 25.46 2.28
N SER A 123 6.01 24.90 1.08
CA SER A 123 4.93 24.14 0.46
C SER A 123 5.17 22.64 0.63
N ILE A 124 4.15 21.94 1.12
CA ILE A 124 4.11 20.49 1.26
C ILE A 124 3.08 19.82 0.35
N MET A 125 2.41 20.60 -0.51
CA MET A 125 1.53 20.03 -1.53
C MET A 125 2.35 19.37 -2.64
N SER A 126 1.72 18.51 -3.42
CA SER A 126 2.38 17.90 -4.57
C SER A 126 2.90 18.96 -5.55
N VAL A 127 4.11 18.78 -6.05
CA VAL A 127 4.86 19.81 -6.80
C VAL A 127 4.22 20.16 -8.15
N ASP A 128 3.50 19.23 -8.75
CA ASP A 128 2.66 19.43 -9.94
C ASP A 128 1.50 20.39 -9.66
N TYR A 129 0.73 20.15 -8.59
CA TYR A 129 -0.34 21.06 -8.16
C TYR A 129 0.20 22.44 -7.73
N LEU A 130 1.39 22.49 -7.12
CA LEU A 130 2.04 23.76 -6.82
C LEU A 130 2.38 24.53 -8.11
N ALA A 131 2.94 23.86 -9.11
CA ALA A 131 3.25 24.47 -10.41
C ALA A 131 2.00 24.97 -11.13
N GLU A 132 0.88 24.26 -11.00
CA GLU A 132 -0.44 24.71 -11.46
C GLU A 132 -0.93 25.95 -10.70
N ALA A 133 -0.91 25.93 -9.38
CA ALA A 133 -1.33 27.04 -8.54
C ALA A 133 -0.46 28.31 -8.75
N MET A 134 0.80 28.12 -9.13
CA MET A 134 1.73 29.19 -9.51
C MET A 134 1.55 29.69 -10.94
N ALA A 135 0.75 28.99 -11.76
CA ALA A 135 0.69 29.18 -13.22
C ALA A 135 2.08 29.11 -13.90
N ASP A 136 3.03 28.37 -13.34
CA ASP A 136 4.37 28.18 -13.90
C ASP A 136 4.34 27.10 -14.98
N ILE A 137 4.15 27.52 -16.23
CA ILE A 137 4.07 26.62 -17.38
C ILE A 137 5.33 25.76 -17.53
N LYS A 138 6.51 26.32 -17.27
CA LYS A 138 7.78 25.58 -17.42
C LYS A 138 7.83 24.45 -16.40
N GLN A 139 7.51 24.74 -15.15
CA GLN A 139 7.53 23.74 -14.09
C GLN A 139 6.41 22.69 -14.27
N GLN A 140 5.22 23.10 -14.74
CA GLN A 140 4.17 22.15 -15.11
C GLN A 140 4.65 21.13 -16.15
N GLN A 141 5.37 21.56 -17.20
CA GLN A 141 5.92 20.60 -18.19
C GLN A 141 6.94 19.64 -17.57
N LEU A 142 7.78 20.12 -16.65
CA LEU A 142 8.75 19.28 -15.96
C LEU A 142 8.09 18.26 -15.02
N CYS A 143 6.91 18.57 -14.49
CA CYS A 143 6.14 17.69 -13.62
C CYS A 143 5.34 16.63 -14.38
N LYS A 144 5.00 16.82 -15.66
CA LYS A 144 4.21 15.86 -16.46
C LYS A 144 4.70 14.40 -16.45
N PRO A 145 6.02 14.11 -16.44
CA PRO A 145 6.50 12.74 -16.38
C PRO A 145 6.40 12.09 -15.00
N LEU A 146 6.06 12.84 -13.94
CA LEU A 146 5.88 12.29 -12.60
C LEU A 146 4.70 11.32 -12.60
N PHE A 147 4.87 10.22 -11.86
CA PHE A 147 3.91 9.12 -11.84
C PHE A 147 3.62 8.67 -10.42
N TYR A 148 2.35 8.69 -10.01
CA TYR A 148 1.96 8.26 -8.67
C TYR A 148 0.48 7.86 -8.61
N SER A 149 0.18 6.82 -7.81
CA SER A 149 -1.16 6.45 -7.31
C SER A 149 -1.05 5.30 -6.31
N THR A 150 -1.99 5.19 -5.37
CA THR A 150 -2.12 4.01 -4.50
C THR A 150 -3.58 3.79 -4.15
N ASN A 151 -4.02 2.54 -4.26
CA ASN A 151 -5.35 2.11 -3.83
C ASN A 151 -5.25 1.40 -2.49
N ALA A 152 -6.17 1.75 -1.60
CA ALA A 152 -6.24 1.27 -0.23
C ALA A 152 -7.63 0.68 0.03
N ILE A 153 -7.70 -0.62 0.30
CA ILE A 153 -8.97 -1.31 0.51
C ILE A 153 -8.99 -1.95 1.90
N GLY A 154 -10.00 -1.57 2.69
CA GLY A 154 -10.28 -2.18 3.99
C GLY A 154 -11.38 -3.22 3.88
N ILE A 155 -11.11 -4.45 4.32
CA ILE A 155 -12.13 -5.50 4.46
C ILE A 155 -12.26 -5.87 5.92
N GLY A 156 -13.43 -5.63 6.52
CA GLY A 156 -13.79 -6.16 7.83
C GLY A 156 -14.42 -7.54 7.69
N VAL A 157 -13.84 -8.55 8.35
CA VAL A 157 -14.33 -9.93 8.36
C VAL A 157 -14.83 -10.28 9.75
N ARG A 158 -16.06 -10.81 9.81
CA ARG A 158 -16.66 -11.35 11.03
C ARG A 158 -15.90 -12.59 11.50
N GLY A 159 -15.68 -12.68 12.81
CA GLY A 159 -15.14 -13.86 13.47
C GLY A 159 -13.67 -13.72 13.86
N LYS A 160 -13.15 -14.78 14.52
CA LYS A 160 -11.82 -14.79 15.13
C LYS A 160 -10.71 -14.91 14.09
N LEU A 161 -9.56 -14.30 14.40
CA LEU A 161 -8.37 -14.42 13.57
C LEU A 161 -7.94 -15.90 13.37
N PRO A 162 -7.76 -16.38 12.13
CA PRO A 162 -7.29 -17.73 11.89
C PRO A 162 -5.87 -17.96 12.41
N ARG A 163 -5.61 -19.10 13.08
CA ARG A 163 -4.30 -19.45 13.64
C ARG A 163 -3.12 -19.30 12.67
N ARG A 164 -3.34 -19.60 11.38
CA ARG A 164 -2.34 -19.47 10.31
C ARG A 164 -1.87 -18.02 10.08
N VAL A 165 -2.73 -17.04 10.35
CA VAL A 165 -2.39 -15.62 10.29
C VAL A 165 -1.58 -15.25 11.53
N GLY A 166 -2.09 -15.57 12.72
CA GLY A 166 -1.36 -15.38 13.98
C GLY A 166 -1.03 -13.90 14.22
N ASP A 167 0.19 -13.64 14.69
CA ASP A 167 0.72 -12.32 15.08
C ASP A 167 1.27 -11.48 13.91
N LYS A 168 1.10 -11.93 12.66
CA LYS A 168 1.63 -11.22 11.48
C LYS A 168 1.09 -9.80 11.40
N CYS A 169 1.98 -8.83 11.19
CA CYS A 169 1.61 -7.42 10.98
C CYS A 169 1.23 -7.16 9.52
N TRP A 170 2.16 -7.41 8.59
CA TRP A 170 1.92 -7.30 7.14
C TRP A 170 2.55 -8.46 6.37
N LEU A 171 2.05 -8.66 5.16
CA LEU A 171 2.40 -9.75 4.27
C LEU A 171 2.66 -9.22 2.87
N TYR A 172 3.65 -9.80 2.20
CA TYR A 172 4.06 -9.44 0.84
C TYR A 172 3.63 -10.53 -0.15
N PHE A 173 3.14 -10.10 -1.31
CA PHE A 173 2.58 -11.01 -2.31
C PHE A 173 3.20 -10.75 -3.69
N PRO A 174 4.33 -11.41 -4.03
CA PRO A 174 4.98 -11.25 -5.34
C PRO A 174 4.18 -11.87 -6.49
N GLU A 175 3.43 -12.94 -6.22
CA GLU A 175 2.72 -13.70 -7.26
C GLU A 175 1.54 -12.93 -7.87
N ASN A 176 1.16 -13.32 -9.09
CA ASN A 176 0.07 -12.71 -9.85
C ASN A 176 -1.32 -13.29 -9.52
N ASN A 177 -1.44 -14.10 -8.46
CA ASN A 177 -2.71 -14.66 -7.99
C ASN A 177 -3.55 -13.67 -7.15
N CYS A 178 -3.02 -12.47 -6.90
CA CYS A 178 -3.72 -11.40 -6.20
C CYS A 178 -3.28 -10.02 -6.72
N PRO A 179 -4.11 -8.96 -6.60
CA PRO A 179 -3.82 -7.66 -7.21
C PRO A 179 -3.06 -6.73 -6.26
N PHE A 180 -3.04 -7.05 -4.97
CA PHE A 180 -2.35 -6.25 -3.94
C PHE A 180 -0.92 -6.76 -3.75
N TYR A 181 0.01 -5.83 -3.56
CA TYR A 181 1.40 -6.18 -3.22
C TYR A 181 1.57 -6.42 -1.72
N ARG A 182 0.70 -5.81 -0.89
CA ARG A 182 0.75 -5.91 0.57
C ARG A 182 -0.64 -6.09 1.17
N ALA A 183 -0.74 -6.96 2.15
CA ALA A 183 -1.88 -7.05 3.06
C ALA A 183 -1.40 -6.80 4.50
N THR A 184 -2.10 -5.94 5.24
CA THR A 184 -1.86 -5.71 6.66
C THR A 184 -3.03 -6.27 7.47
N ILE A 185 -2.73 -7.01 8.53
CA ILE A 185 -3.72 -7.47 9.51
C ILE A 185 -3.92 -6.34 10.51
N PHE A 186 -4.71 -5.34 10.12
CA PHE A 186 -4.74 -4.05 10.81
C PHE A 186 -5.35 -4.12 12.22
N SER A 187 -6.10 -5.18 12.50
CA SER A 187 -6.62 -5.51 13.83
C SER A 187 -5.57 -6.06 14.80
N ASN A 188 -4.43 -6.57 14.31
CA ASN A 188 -3.29 -6.91 15.16
C ASN A 188 -2.53 -5.66 15.63
N CYS A 189 -2.71 -4.52 14.94
CA CYS A 189 -2.05 -3.26 15.32
C CYS A 189 -2.68 -2.61 16.56
N SER A 190 -4.00 -2.76 16.75
CA SER A 190 -4.72 -2.38 17.96
C SER A 190 -6.10 -3.04 17.98
N THR A 191 -6.56 -3.48 19.15
CA THR A 191 -7.92 -4.00 19.35
C THR A 191 -9.01 -2.95 19.09
N ASN A 192 -8.66 -1.66 19.11
CA ASN A 192 -9.59 -0.55 18.91
C ASN A 192 -9.71 -0.12 17.44
N ASN A 193 -8.97 -0.77 16.52
CA ASN A 193 -9.12 -0.53 15.09
C ASN A 193 -10.39 -1.19 14.50
N GLN A 194 -11.19 -1.84 15.34
CA GLN A 194 -12.38 -2.56 14.94
C GLN A 194 -13.50 -2.49 16.01
N PRO A 195 -14.76 -2.75 15.64
CA PRO A 195 -15.86 -2.86 16.60
C PRO A 195 -15.68 -3.97 17.63
N LYS A 196 -16.24 -3.74 18.83
CA LYS A 196 -16.31 -4.74 19.92
C LYS A 196 -17.16 -5.95 19.52
N GLU A 197 -16.94 -7.10 20.15
CA GLU A 197 -17.66 -8.37 19.90
C GLU A 197 -19.19 -8.24 19.96
N THR A 198 -19.69 -7.51 20.94
CA THR A 198 -21.13 -7.27 21.18
C THR A 198 -21.77 -6.36 20.12
N THR A 199 -20.97 -5.78 19.22
CA THR A 199 -21.49 -4.93 18.15
C THR A 199 -22.22 -5.78 17.12
N LYS A 200 -23.51 -5.52 16.93
CA LYS A 200 -24.33 -6.19 15.92
C LYS A 200 -24.17 -5.50 14.57
N LEU A 201 -23.63 -6.23 13.59
CA LEU A 201 -23.52 -5.75 12.20
C LEU A 201 -24.20 -6.74 11.25
N PRO A 202 -24.84 -6.30 10.17
CA PRO A 202 -25.31 -7.20 9.12
C PRO A 202 -24.12 -7.71 8.28
N THR A 203 -24.17 -8.96 7.84
CA THR A 203 -23.20 -9.48 6.88
C THR A 203 -23.50 -8.87 5.51
N LYS A 204 -22.55 -8.15 4.89
CA LYS A 204 -22.78 -7.52 3.58
C LYS A 204 -22.74 -8.52 2.43
N GLN A 205 -21.76 -9.43 2.44
CA GLN A 205 -21.62 -10.53 1.49
C GLN A 205 -20.73 -11.62 2.08
N LEU A 206 -20.72 -12.80 1.45
CA LEU A 206 -19.80 -13.88 1.77
C LEU A 206 -18.48 -13.76 0.98
N ALA A 207 -17.50 -14.53 1.43
CA ALA A 207 -16.16 -14.69 0.89
C ALA A 207 -16.09 -15.25 -0.57
N HIS A 208 -17.12 -15.93 -1.04
CA HIS A 208 -17.22 -16.31 -2.47
C HIS A 208 -18.02 -15.28 -3.29
N GLY A 209 -18.36 -14.12 -2.71
CA GLY A 209 -19.18 -13.10 -3.37
C GLY A 209 -20.68 -13.40 -3.40
N GLN A 210 -21.15 -14.50 -2.81
CA GLN A 210 -22.60 -14.75 -2.71
C GLN A 210 -23.23 -13.91 -1.58
N LYS A 211 -24.56 -13.77 -1.64
CA LYS A 211 -25.34 -13.15 -0.57
C LYS A 211 -25.32 -14.01 0.69
N PRO A 212 -25.35 -13.40 1.89
CA PRO A 212 -25.49 -14.15 3.13
C PRO A 212 -26.89 -14.80 3.19
N ALA A 213 -27.01 -15.87 3.98
CA ALA A 213 -28.30 -16.50 4.25
C ALA A 213 -29.29 -15.60 4.98
N SER A 214 -28.79 -14.57 5.69
CA SER A 214 -29.60 -13.56 6.38
C SER A 214 -28.91 -12.20 6.33
N SER A 215 -29.70 -11.13 6.22
CA SER A 215 -29.26 -9.74 6.36
C SER A 215 -29.39 -9.20 7.78
N GLU A 216 -29.90 -10.00 8.72
CA GLU A 216 -30.09 -9.57 10.11
C GLU A 216 -28.74 -9.24 10.78
N PRO A 217 -28.66 -8.13 11.55
CA PRO A 217 -27.47 -7.83 12.32
C PRO A 217 -27.14 -8.91 13.36
N GLN A 218 -25.92 -9.43 13.30
CA GLN A 218 -25.41 -10.45 14.23
C GLN A 218 -24.22 -9.92 15.02
N GLU A 219 -24.07 -10.41 16.26
CA GLU A 219 -22.87 -10.23 17.08
C GLU A 219 -21.69 -11.02 16.53
N GLY A 220 -20.55 -10.97 17.22
CA GLY A 220 -19.32 -11.64 16.78
C GLY A 220 -18.67 -10.91 15.61
N ALA A 221 -19.08 -9.65 15.38
CA ALA A 221 -18.40 -8.76 14.45
C ALA A 221 -16.93 -8.73 14.85
N GLY A 222 -16.63 -8.37 16.10
CA GLY A 222 -15.37 -8.68 16.81
C GLY A 222 -15.37 -10.09 17.39
N GLY A 223 -14.23 -10.76 17.44
CA GLY A 223 -14.02 -12.00 18.17
C GLY A 223 -14.03 -11.77 19.68
N ALA A 224 -14.09 -12.85 20.46
CA ALA A 224 -14.07 -12.82 21.94
C ALA A 224 -12.83 -12.16 22.57
N ASP A 225 -11.79 -11.94 21.79
CA ASP A 225 -10.57 -11.19 22.09
C ASP A 225 -10.60 -9.75 21.52
N GLY A 226 -11.72 -9.32 20.96
CA GLY A 226 -11.88 -8.10 20.17
C GLY A 226 -11.43 -8.20 18.71
N SER A 227 -11.03 -9.37 18.17
CA SER A 227 -10.46 -9.46 16.82
C SER A 227 -11.52 -9.48 15.70
N GLN A 228 -11.49 -8.48 14.81
CA GLN A 228 -11.98 -8.65 13.44
C GLN A 228 -10.78 -8.90 12.54
N ILE A 229 -10.92 -9.49 11.36
CA ILE A 229 -9.85 -9.39 10.38
C ILE A 229 -10.10 -8.11 9.59
N VAL A 230 -9.39 -7.03 9.92
CA VAL A 230 -9.32 -5.86 9.04
C VAL A 230 -8.13 -6.09 8.12
N LEU A 231 -8.40 -6.54 6.90
CA LEU A 231 -7.38 -6.63 5.87
C LEU A 231 -7.27 -5.27 5.20
N PHE A 232 -6.10 -4.65 5.33
CA PHE A 232 -5.76 -3.47 4.56
C PHE A 232 -4.89 -3.87 3.37
N LEU A 233 -5.48 -3.83 2.18
CA LEU A 233 -4.83 -4.22 0.95
C LEU A 233 -4.34 -2.98 0.23
N GLN A 234 -3.08 -3.02 -0.18
CA GLN A 234 -2.47 -1.94 -0.96
C GLN A 234 -2.07 -2.45 -2.33
N GLY A 235 -2.49 -1.69 -3.35
CA GLY A 235 -2.10 -1.89 -4.74
C GLY A 235 -1.60 -0.59 -5.33
N ALA A 236 -0.56 -0.67 -6.15
CA ALA A 236 -0.20 0.40 -7.06
C ALA A 236 -0.81 0.03 -8.41
N LEU A 237 -1.72 0.86 -8.91
CA LEU A 237 -2.24 0.71 -10.26
C LEU A 237 -1.65 1.88 -11.04
N ALA A 238 -0.78 1.58 -12.01
CA ALA A 238 -0.30 2.60 -12.91
C ALA A 238 -1.39 2.93 -13.93
N ASN A 239 -1.80 4.20 -14.01
CA ASN A 239 -2.44 4.84 -15.15
C ASN A 239 -3.45 3.99 -15.93
N MET A 240 -4.55 3.60 -15.29
CA MET A 240 -5.68 2.97 -15.98
C MET A 240 -6.95 3.66 -15.48
N SER A 241 -7.89 3.94 -16.39
CA SER A 241 -9.09 4.76 -16.15
C SER A 241 -9.83 4.41 -14.85
N SER A 242 -10.67 5.33 -14.35
CA SER A 242 -11.53 5.10 -13.17
C SER A 242 -12.33 3.79 -13.24
N LEU A 243 -12.77 3.39 -14.43
CA LEU A 243 -13.42 2.10 -14.72
C LEU A 243 -12.53 0.88 -14.39
N TRP A 244 -11.22 0.99 -14.63
CA TRP A 244 -10.26 -0.05 -14.30
C TRP A 244 -9.91 -0.06 -12.81
N VAL A 245 -9.91 1.11 -12.15
CA VAL A 245 -9.78 1.22 -10.69
C VAL A 245 -10.98 0.56 -10.00
N GLU A 246 -12.20 0.78 -10.49
CA GLU A 246 -13.40 0.09 -10.00
C GLU A 246 -13.32 -1.42 -10.21
N ARG A 247 -12.86 -1.87 -11.39
CA ARG A 247 -12.66 -3.30 -11.68
C ARG A 247 -11.59 -3.93 -10.80
N ALA A 248 -10.44 -3.27 -10.61
CA ALA A 248 -9.38 -3.74 -9.74
C ALA A 248 -9.80 -3.71 -8.27
N ALA A 249 -10.58 -2.71 -7.84
CA ALA A 249 -11.18 -2.69 -6.51
C ALA A 249 -12.17 -3.84 -6.34
N GLN A 250 -12.96 -4.16 -7.36
CA GLN A 250 -13.87 -5.29 -7.37
C GLN A 250 -13.13 -6.65 -7.41
N GLU A 251 -12.00 -6.75 -8.09
CA GLU A 251 -11.13 -7.93 -8.08
C GLU A 251 -10.41 -8.09 -6.75
N MET A 252 -9.87 -7.01 -6.18
CA MET A 252 -9.30 -7.01 -4.82
C MET A 252 -10.37 -7.37 -3.79
N LYS A 253 -11.60 -6.88 -3.94
CA LYS A 253 -12.75 -7.27 -3.13
C LYS A 253 -13.04 -8.75 -3.31
N SER A 254 -13.06 -9.28 -4.54
CA SER A 254 -13.32 -10.70 -4.83
C SER A 254 -12.23 -11.62 -4.28
N ILE A 255 -10.97 -11.18 -4.29
CA ILE A 255 -9.83 -11.95 -3.78
C ILE A 255 -9.73 -11.85 -2.26
N ALA A 256 -10.06 -10.71 -1.68
CA ALA A 256 -10.21 -10.55 -0.24
C ALA A 256 -11.37 -11.38 0.32
N GLN A 257 -12.49 -11.38 -0.41
CA GLN A 257 -13.58 -12.30 -0.19
C GLN A 257 -13.00 -13.73 -0.24
N TRP A 258 -12.34 -14.15 -1.32
CA TRP A 258 -11.80 -15.51 -1.47
C TRP A 258 -10.83 -15.96 -0.36
N LEU A 259 -9.97 -15.06 0.14
CA LEU A 259 -9.05 -15.34 1.26
C LEU A 259 -9.73 -15.63 2.60
N ALA A 260 -10.99 -15.19 2.77
CA ALA A 260 -11.76 -15.45 3.98
C ALA A 260 -12.39 -16.86 4.01
N GLU A 261 -12.25 -17.66 2.94
CA GLU A 261 -12.73 -19.06 2.92
C GLU A 261 -11.81 -20.01 3.70
N LYS A 262 -12.42 -20.93 4.46
CA LYS A 262 -11.69 -21.93 5.27
C LYS A 262 -10.95 -22.98 4.43
N SER A 263 -11.30 -23.17 3.16
CA SER A 263 -10.98 -24.37 2.37
C SER A 263 -9.71 -24.30 1.52
N PHE A 264 -9.15 -23.12 1.21
CA PHE A 264 -8.09 -23.03 0.19
C PHE A 264 -6.64 -23.02 0.72
N LEU A 265 -6.33 -22.48 1.90
CA LEU A 265 -4.94 -22.47 2.40
C LEU A 265 -4.37 -23.88 2.65
N TYR A 266 -5.23 -24.91 2.70
CA TYR A 266 -4.81 -26.30 2.76
C TYR A 266 -4.29 -26.84 1.41
N ARG A 267 -4.75 -26.32 0.27
CA ARG A 267 -4.32 -26.82 -1.07
C ARG A 267 -2.94 -26.31 -1.49
N GLN A 268 -2.51 -25.12 -1.06
CA GLN A 268 -1.16 -24.63 -1.35
C GLN A 268 -0.07 -25.42 -0.58
N CYS A 269 -0.36 -25.89 0.65
CA CYS A 269 0.58 -26.73 1.40
C CYS A 269 0.64 -28.16 0.83
N CYS A 270 -0.49 -28.72 0.37
CA CYS A 270 -0.50 -30.06 -0.22
C CYS A 270 0.06 -30.10 -1.66
N GLY A 271 -0.02 -29.00 -2.43
CA GLY A 271 0.56 -28.92 -3.78
C GLY A 271 2.09 -28.98 -3.82
N LEU A 272 2.77 -28.60 -2.73
CA LEU A 272 4.22 -28.75 -2.56
C LEU A 272 4.63 -30.16 -2.08
N CYS A 273 3.71 -30.94 -1.51
CA CYS A 273 3.98 -32.31 -1.06
C CYS A 273 3.59 -33.39 -2.09
N ALA A 274 2.91 -33.02 -3.18
CA ALA A 274 2.50 -33.95 -4.24
C ALA A 274 3.40 -33.84 -5.49
N LEU A 275 4.72 -33.72 -5.30
CA LEU A 275 5.68 -34.13 -6.34
C LEU A 275 5.94 -35.63 -6.17
N HIS A 276 5.04 -36.46 -6.69
CA HIS A 276 5.37 -37.85 -6.97
C HIS A 276 6.21 -37.91 -8.27
N PRO A 277 7.23 -38.78 -8.32
CA PRO A 277 8.20 -38.83 -9.39
C PRO A 277 7.58 -39.61 -10.55
N ASN A 278 7.11 -38.93 -11.58
CA ASN A 278 7.13 -39.42 -12.96
C ASN A 278 6.59 -38.33 -13.88
N GLY A 279 7.39 -38.00 -14.89
CA GLY A 279 7.17 -36.88 -15.79
C GLY A 279 5.89 -37.00 -16.61
N SER A 280 5.08 -35.95 -16.58
CA SER A 280 4.36 -35.44 -17.76
C SER A 280 3.90 -34.01 -17.46
N HIS A 281 4.52 -33.03 -18.14
CA HIS A 281 4.08 -31.65 -18.11
C HIS A 281 2.75 -31.53 -18.87
N ARG A 282 1.63 -31.30 -18.18
CA ARG A 282 0.44 -30.75 -18.84
C ARG A 282 0.61 -29.24 -18.95
N GLN A 283 0.84 -28.76 -20.18
CA GLN A 283 0.69 -27.36 -20.54
C GLN A 283 -0.74 -26.90 -20.24
N ILE A 284 -0.88 -25.80 -19.51
CA ILE A 284 -2.14 -25.05 -19.41
C ILE A 284 -2.18 -24.11 -20.63
N PRO A 285 -3.23 -24.13 -21.47
CA PRO A 285 -3.29 -23.26 -22.64
C PRO A 285 -3.43 -21.79 -22.21
N LEU A 286 -2.61 -20.93 -22.82
CA LEU A 286 -2.81 -19.48 -22.78
C LEU A 286 -4.07 -19.13 -23.60
N PRO A 287 -4.91 -18.17 -23.16
CA PRO A 287 -6.00 -17.68 -23.99
C PRO A 287 -5.42 -16.98 -25.22
N HIS A 288 -5.78 -17.47 -26.41
CA HIS A 288 -5.50 -16.80 -27.67
C HIS A 288 -6.40 -15.59 -27.88
N GLY A 289 -5.80 -14.52 -28.38
CA GLY A 289 -6.48 -13.41 -29.06
C GLY A 289 -6.69 -12.18 -28.19
N ILE A 290 -6.08 -11.07 -28.60
CA ILE A 290 -6.73 -9.81 -28.99
C ILE A 290 -5.60 -8.92 -29.54
N GLU A 291 -5.69 -8.58 -30.83
CA GLU A 291 -5.02 -7.43 -31.45
C GLU A 291 -5.52 -6.12 -30.82
#